data_AF-A0ABD5BDR2-F1
#
_entry.id   AF-A0ABD5BDR2-F1
#
_cell.length_a   1.000
_cell.length_b   1.000
_cell.length_c   1.000
_cell.angle_alpha   90.00
_cell.angle_beta   90.00
_cell.angle_gamma   90.00
#
_symmetry.space_group_name_H-M   'P 1'
#
loop_
_entity.id
_entity.type
_entity.pdbx_description
1 polymer ?
#
loop_
_entity_poly.entity_id
_entity_poly.type
_entity_poly.pdbx_seq_one_letter_code
_entity_poly.pdbx_strand_id
1 'polypeptide(L)'
;MPTDFLELGASRVMMWGGDGRPHSWSSFWDGVTGNDNTGDPKNDPGNQLGGFDFKLKLQPLIGMPVSLYGQITGEDEAGMLPSHNAYMLGLEGHPEWGPTTINWHIEGTDTRSNGNANNVMYNHYIYRGGYYQQGYPLGHAMGGDGQMLSGRV
;
A
#
# COMPACT_ATOMS: atom_id res chain seq x y z
N MET A 1 5.73 24.51 2.86
CA MET A 1 6.96 23.92 2.26
C MET A 1 7.21 22.58 2.94
N PRO A 2 7.85 21.60 2.28
CA PRO A 2 8.27 20.35 2.93
C PRO A 2 9.09 20.67 4.18
N THR A 3 8.99 19.85 5.23
CA THR A 3 9.77 20.00 6.45
C THR A 3 10.75 18.84 6.59
N ASP A 4 11.85 19.05 7.30
CA ASP A 4 12.87 18.01 7.49
C ASP A 4 12.40 16.87 8.42
N PHE A 5 11.25 17.05 9.08
CA PHE A 5 10.68 16.13 10.06
C PHE A 5 9.47 15.34 9.56
N LEU A 6 8.82 15.74 8.46
CA LEU A 6 7.62 15.06 7.95
C LEU A 6 7.76 14.75 6.46
N GLU A 7 7.67 13.47 6.14
CA GLU A 7 7.56 12.96 4.78
C GLU A 7 6.14 12.44 4.56
N LEU A 8 5.58 12.74 3.39
CA LEU A 8 4.26 12.28 2.95
C LEU A 8 4.41 11.66 1.56
N GLY A 9 3.85 10.47 1.38
CA GLY A 9 3.82 9.72 0.13
C GLY A 9 2.41 9.42 -0.33
N ALA A 10 2.25 9.28 -1.64
CA ALA A 10 1.06 8.76 -2.28
C ALA A 10 1.50 7.82 -3.39
N SER A 11 0.83 6.68 -3.52
CA SER A 11 1.13 5.67 -4.54
C SER A 11 -0.14 5.11 -5.16
N ARG A 12 -0.04 4.70 -6.42
CA ARG A 12 -1.10 4.03 -7.16
C ARG A 12 -0.50 2.92 -8.01
N VAL A 13 -1.11 1.75 -8.01
CA VAL A 13 -0.77 0.60 -8.84
C VAL A 13 -2.00 0.22 -9.65
N MET A 14 -1.80 -0.19 -10.90
CA MET A 14 -2.86 -0.68 -11.77
C MET A 14 -2.42 -1.98 -12.44
N MET A 15 -3.24 -3.02 -12.31
CA MET A 15 -3.14 -4.26 -13.08
C MET A 15 -3.89 -4.09 -14.39
N TRP A 16 -3.19 -4.10 -15.52
CA TRP A 16 -3.75 -3.78 -16.83
C TRP A 16 -3.22 -4.71 -17.93
N GLY A 17 -4.07 -4.97 -18.94
CA GLY A 17 -3.73 -5.87 -20.07
C GLY A 17 -3.98 -7.36 -19.79
N GLY A 18 -3.35 -8.21 -20.60
CA GLY A 18 -3.50 -9.67 -20.56
C GLY A 18 -4.31 -10.26 -21.73
N ASP A 19 -4.29 -11.58 -21.86
CA ASP A 19 -5.01 -12.29 -22.92
C ASP A 19 -6.53 -12.03 -22.82
N GLY A 20 -7.13 -11.59 -23.93
CA GLY A 20 -8.55 -11.23 -23.98
C GLY A 20 -8.90 -9.90 -23.29
N ARG A 21 -7.90 -9.06 -22.96
CA ARG A 21 -8.09 -7.77 -22.28
C ARG A 21 -7.60 -6.59 -23.12
N PRO A 22 -8.18 -5.39 -22.94
CA PRO A 22 -7.67 -4.16 -23.56
C PRO A 22 -6.20 -3.93 -23.19
N HIS A 23 -5.35 -3.70 -24.20
CA HIS A 23 -3.90 -3.49 -24.04
C HIS A 23 -3.39 -2.33 -24.92
N SER A 24 -4.26 -1.40 -25.30
CA SER A 24 -3.91 -0.22 -26.09
C SER A 24 -3.53 0.98 -25.22
N TRP A 25 -2.70 1.89 -25.73
CA TRP A 25 -2.34 3.12 -25.02
C TRP A 25 -3.55 3.95 -24.56
N SER A 26 -4.64 3.94 -25.33
CA SER A 26 -5.92 4.54 -24.92
C SER A 26 -6.46 3.88 -23.67
N SER A 27 -6.62 2.54 -23.68
CA SER A 27 -7.18 1.81 -22.53
C SER A 27 -6.33 1.91 -21.25
N PHE A 28 -5.01 2.11 -21.40
CA PHE A 28 -4.14 2.40 -20.27
C PHE A 28 -4.48 3.75 -19.65
N TRP A 29 -4.65 4.79 -20.47
CA TRP A 29 -4.94 6.14 -19.99
C TRP A 29 -6.36 6.28 -19.45
N ASP A 30 -7.31 5.52 -20.00
CA ASP A 30 -8.67 5.42 -19.47
C ASP A 30 -8.63 4.92 -18.01
N GLY A 31 -7.90 3.83 -17.74
CA GLY A 31 -7.72 3.30 -16.38
C GLY A 31 -6.91 4.20 -15.44
N VAL A 32 -5.88 4.89 -15.94
CA VAL A 32 -5.11 5.86 -15.13
C VAL A 32 -5.96 7.06 -14.72
N THR A 33 -6.87 7.52 -15.60
CA THR A 33 -7.71 8.70 -15.35
C THR A 33 -9.05 8.39 -14.68
N GLY A 34 -9.37 7.10 -14.47
CA GLY A 34 -10.61 6.66 -13.80
C GLY A 34 -11.88 6.92 -14.60
N ASN A 35 -11.78 7.05 -15.94
CA ASN A 35 -12.91 7.34 -16.82
C ASN A 35 -13.69 6.06 -17.21
N ASP A 36 -13.99 5.20 -16.24
CA ASP A 36 -14.46 3.83 -16.49
C ASP A 36 -15.95 3.65 -16.20
N ASN A 37 -16.73 4.69 -16.41
CA ASN A 37 -18.18 4.71 -16.16
C ASN A 37 -19.00 4.10 -17.31
N THR A 38 -18.60 2.92 -17.83
CA THR A 38 -19.37 2.23 -18.89
C THR A 38 -20.30 1.13 -18.37
N GLY A 39 -20.15 0.68 -17.12
CA GLY A 39 -21.02 -0.34 -16.53
C GLY A 39 -20.92 -1.72 -17.20
N ASP A 40 -19.93 -1.95 -18.08
CA ASP A 40 -19.65 -3.23 -18.71
C ASP A 40 -18.37 -3.84 -18.10
N PRO A 41 -18.45 -4.99 -17.40
CA PRO A 41 -17.28 -5.71 -16.87
C PRO A 41 -16.20 -6.03 -17.92
N LYS A 42 -16.53 -6.00 -19.21
CA LYS A 42 -15.56 -6.17 -20.31
C LYS A 42 -14.69 -4.95 -20.55
N ASN A 43 -15.12 -3.77 -20.13
CA ASN A 43 -14.45 -2.48 -20.34
C ASN A 43 -13.84 -1.90 -19.06
N ASP A 44 -14.04 -2.53 -17.90
CA ASP A 44 -13.34 -2.18 -16.66
C ASP A 44 -11.83 -2.40 -16.88
N PRO A 45 -10.98 -1.36 -16.89
CA PRO A 45 -9.62 -1.46 -17.43
C PRO A 45 -8.62 -2.12 -16.49
N GLY A 46 -8.92 -2.32 -15.21
CA GLY A 46 -7.90 -2.85 -14.30
C GLY A 46 -8.35 -3.13 -12.88
N ASN A 47 -7.50 -3.85 -12.13
CA ASN A 47 -7.54 -3.77 -10.66
C ASN A 47 -6.64 -2.61 -10.25
N GLN A 48 -7.03 -1.82 -9.25
CA GLN A 48 -6.23 -0.70 -8.79
C GLN A 48 -5.95 -0.81 -7.30
N LEU A 49 -4.77 -0.36 -6.87
CA LEU A 49 -4.47 -0.18 -5.47
C LEU A 49 -3.97 1.25 -5.29
N GLY A 50 -4.51 1.95 -4.30
CA GLY A 50 -4.12 3.33 -3.99
C GLY A 50 -3.79 3.47 -2.52
N GLY A 51 -2.78 4.26 -2.19
CA GLY A 51 -2.37 4.41 -0.80
C GLY A 51 -1.66 5.70 -0.50
N PHE A 52 -1.64 6.01 0.79
CA PHE A 52 -0.87 7.10 1.37
C PHE A 52 0.05 6.55 2.45
N ASP A 53 1.22 7.16 2.57
CA ASP A 53 2.20 6.82 3.58
C ASP A 53 2.78 8.09 4.19
N PHE A 54 3.25 7.96 5.42
CA PHE A 54 3.91 9.06 6.11
C PHE A 54 5.08 8.56 6.95
N LYS A 55 6.01 9.48 7.20
CA LYS A 55 7.09 9.28 8.16
C LYS A 55 7.33 10.57 8.94
N LEU A 56 7.22 10.47 10.26
CA LEU A 56 7.48 11.55 11.22
C LEU A 56 8.80 11.27 11.95
N LYS A 57 9.82 12.09 11.69
CA LYS A 57 11.13 12.00 12.34
C LYS A 57 11.15 12.84 13.60
N LEU A 58 11.46 12.24 14.74
CA LEU A 58 11.52 12.94 16.02
C LEU A 58 12.87 13.63 16.27
N GLN A 59 13.92 13.26 15.55
CA GLN A 59 15.27 13.82 15.72
C GLN A 59 15.30 15.34 15.50
N PRO A 60 14.81 15.88 14.38
CA PRO A 60 14.78 17.33 14.17
C PRO A 60 13.75 18.07 15.04
N LEU A 61 12.78 17.38 15.66
CA LEU A 61 11.74 17.99 16.48
C LEU A 61 12.12 18.09 17.96
N ILE A 62 12.63 17.00 18.52
CA ILE A 62 12.87 16.83 19.96
C ILE A 62 14.20 16.13 20.28
N GLY A 63 15.08 15.93 19.27
CA GLY A 63 16.41 15.34 19.46
C GLY A 63 16.42 13.82 19.66
N MET A 64 15.29 13.14 19.50
CA MET A 64 15.21 11.68 19.66
C MET A 64 15.49 10.97 18.32
N PRO A 65 16.45 10.03 18.24
CA PRO A 65 16.77 9.30 17.00
C PRO A 65 15.74 8.19 16.71
N VAL A 66 14.46 8.57 16.63
CA VAL A 66 13.29 7.70 16.46
C VAL A 66 12.37 8.29 15.38
N SER A 67 11.72 7.43 14.60
CA SER A 67 10.69 7.83 13.64
C SER A 67 9.42 6.99 13.83
N LEU A 68 8.26 7.63 13.67
CA LEU A 68 6.97 6.98 13.51
C LEU A 68 6.63 6.97 12.02
N TYR A 69 6.22 5.83 11.49
CA TYR A 69 5.80 5.71 10.10
C TYR A 69 4.52 4.90 9.99
N GLY A 70 3.78 5.12 8.93
CA GLY A 70 2.57 4.36 8.67
C GLY A 70 2.13 4.45 7.22
N GLN A 71 1.28 3.50 6.84
CA GLN A 71 0.74 3.38 5.49
C GLN A 71 -0.72 2.94 5.57
N ILE A 72 -1.52 3.50 4.67
CA ILE A 72 -2.87 3.04 4.35
C ILE A 72 -2.91 2.72 2.86
N THR A 73 -3.48 1.58 2.50
CA THR A 73 -3.64 1.16 1.10
C THR A 73 -5.00 0.51 0.91
N GLY A 74 -5.75 0.95 -0.09
CA GLY A 74 -7.06 0.41 -0.43
C GLY A 74 -7.10 -0.17 -1.84
N GLU A 75 -7.97 -1.16 -2.03
CA GLU A 75 -8.26 -1.81 -3.33
C GLU A 75 -9.22 -0.98 -4.20
N ASP A 76 -10.01 -0.09 -3.59
CA ASP A 76 -11.01 0.69 -4.30
C ASP A 76 -10.83 2.19 -4.03
N GLU A 77 -11.27 3.03 -4.96
CA GLU A 77 -11.26 4.48 -4.79
C GLU A 77 -12.68 5.01 -4.50
N ALA A 78 -12.84 5.68 -3.35
CA ALA A 78 -14.07 6.36 -2.96
C ALA A 78 -13.81 7.87 -2.88
N GLY A 79 -14.03 8.58 -3.98
CA GLY A 79 -13.91 10.04 -4.02
C GLY A 79 -12.51 10.55 -3.66
N MET A 80 -11.48 10.05 -4.35
CA MET A 80 -10.05 10.34 -4.15
C MET A 80 -9.41 9.74 -2.88
N LEU A 81 -10.19 9.07 -2.03
CA LEU A 81 -9.67 8.36 -0.86
C LEU A 81 -9.71 6.85 -1.08
N PRO A 82 -8.69 6.11 -0.61
CA PRO A 82 -8.71 4.66 -0.68
C PRO A 82 -9.81 4.09 0.23
N SER A 83 -10.43 3.02 -0.23
CA SER A 83 -11.45 2.24 0.46
C SER A 83 -11.09 0.76 0.40
N HIS A 84 -11.74 -0.04 1.27
CA HIS A 84 -11.31 -1.41 1.56
C HIS A 84 -9.85 -1.46 2.02
N ASN A 85 -9.54 -0.75 3.10
CA ASN A 85 -8.19 -0.39 3.47
C ASN A 85 -7.46 -1.46 4.29
N ALA A 86 -6.20 -1.69 3.95
CA ALA A 86 -5.15 -2.28 4.78
C ALA A 86 -4.35 -1.17 5.49
N TYR A 87 -3.78 -1.50 6.64
CA TYR A 87 -3.09 -0.57 7.51
C TYR A 87 -1.74 -1.12 7.98
N MET A 88 -0.74 -0.25 8.05
CA MET A 88 0.56 -0.53 8.65
C MET A 88 0.98 0.65 9.52
N LEU A 89 1.50 0.37 10.71
CA LEU A 89 2.03 1.39 11.62
C LEU A 89 3.28 0.83 12.32
N GLY A 90 4.36 1.59 12.29
CA GLY A 90 5.63 1.17 12.88
C GLY A 90 6.41 2.30 13.53
N LEU A 91 7.28 1.89 14.44
CA LEU A 91 8.26 2.74 15.10
C LEU A 91 9.64 2.17 14.82
N GLU A 92 10.57 3.02 14.41
CA GLU A 92 11.97 2.67 14.22
C GLU A 92 12.89 3.62 15.00
N GLY A 93 14.08 3.13 15.37
CA GLY A 93 15.08 3.93 16.05
C GLY A 93 16.50 3.57 15.66
N HIS A 94 17.36 4.60 15.69
CA HIS A 94 18.75 4.52 15.25
C HIS A 94 19.71 5.18 16.26
N PRO A 95 19.70 4.82 17.56
CA PRO A 95 20.59 5.42 18.53
C PRO A 95 22.06 5.03 18.29
N GLU A 96 22.95 5.98 18.55
CA GLU A 96 24.40 5.76 18.54
C GLU A 96 24.89 5.29 19.91
N TRP A 97 25.75 4.27 19.91
CA TRP A 97 26.48 3.79 21.07
C TRP A 97 27.98 3.74 20.75
N GLY A 98 28.68 4.82 21.08
CA GLY A 98 30.11 4.97 20.74
C GLY A 98 30.30 4.97 19.22
N PRO A 99 31.16 4.11 18.65
CA PRO A 99 31.35 4.01 17.21
C PRO A 99 30.28 3.17 16.50
N THR A 100 29.28 2.64 17.21
CA THR A 100 28.28 1.71 16.67
C THR A 100 26.90 2.37 16.62
N THR A 101 26.10 2.03 15.60
CA THR A 101 24.68 2.40 15.53
C THR A 101 23.83 1.15 15.76
N ILE A 102 22.86 1.25 16.67
CA ILE A 102 21.85 0.20 16.88
C ILE A 102 20.65 0.55 15.99
N ASN A 103 20.13 -0.41 15.24
CA ASN A 103 18.96 -0.20 14.39
C ASN A 103 17.85 -1.12 14.86
N TRP A 104 16.69 -0.58 15.20
CA TRP A 104 15.56 -1.39 15.63
C TRP A 104 14.25 -0.88 15.04
N HIS A 105 13.28 -1.77 14.93
CA HIS A 105 11.90 -1.41 14.62
C HIS A 105 10.91 -2.36 15.27
N ILE A 106 9.68 -1.87 15.44
CA ILE A 106 8.49 -2.65 15.79
C ILE A 106 7.38 -2.20 14.85
N GLU A 107 6.69 -3.13 14.22
CA GLU A 107 5.70 -2.85 13.18
C GLU A 107 4.47 -3.73 13.33
N GLY A 108 3.30 -3.10 13.31
CA GLY A 108 2.00 -3.77 13.26
C GLY A 108 1.35 -3.57 11.89
N THR A 109 0.92 -4.67 11.27
CA THR A 109 0.31 -4.67 9.94
C THR A 109 -0.99 -5.47 9.95
N ASP A 110 -2.03 -4.92 9.32
CA ASP A 110 -3.32 -5.55 9.09
C ASP A 110 -3.66 -5.45 7.60
N THR A 111 -3.59 -6.57 6.89
CA THR A 111 -3.92 -6.67 5.45
C THR A 111 -5.35 -7.15 5.22
N ARG A 112 -6.21 -7.14 6.25
CA ARG A 112 -7.65 -7.36 6.10
C ARG A 112 -8.32 -6.07 5.64
N SER A 113 -9.39 -6.20 4.87
CA SER A 113 -10.14 -5.06 4.37
C SER A 113 -10.94 -4.38 5.49
N ASN A 114 -10.53 -3.18 5.89
CA ASN A 114 -11.08 -2.45 7.03
C ASN A 114 -11.16 -3.31 8.30
N GLY A 115 -10.16 -4.18 8.51
CA GLY A 115 -10.11 -5.13 9.64
C GLY A 115 -11.00 -6.37 9.52
N ASN A 116 -11.67 -6.59 8.38
CA ASN A 116 -12.50 -7.78 8.13
C ASN A 116 -11.84 -8.71 7.12
N ALA A 117 -11.72 -10.00 7.46
CA ALA A 117 -11.18 -11.03 6.59
C ALA A 117 -12.26 -11.54 5.61
N ASN A 118 -12.54 -10.74 4.59
CA ASN A 118 -13.60 -10.99 3.62
C ASN A 118 -13.07 -11.36 2.22
N ASN A 119 -11.80 -11.72 2.10
CA ASN A 119 -11.11 -12.05 0.85
C ASN A 119 -11.22 -10.94 -0.20
N VAL A 120 -11.06 -9.69 0.25
CA VAL A 120 -11.08 -8.49 -0.59
C VAL A 120 -9.67 -8.06 -0.95
N MET A 121 -8.80 -7.90 0.06
CA MET A 121 -7.42 -7.43 -0.17
C MET A 121 -6.66 -8.42 -1.07
N TYR A 122 -5.97 -7.89 -2.07
CA TYR A 122 -5.22 -8.58 -3.12
C TYR A 122 -6.05 -9.54 -3.99
N ASN A 123 -7.38 -9.46 -3.96
CA ASN A 123 -8.26 -10.29 -4.77
C ASN A 123 -9.00 -9.45 -5.80
N HIS A 124 -9.14 -9.98 -7.01
CA HIS A 124 -9.89 -9.30 -8.07
C HIS A 124 -10.66 -10.28 -8.94
N TYR A 125 -11.87 -9.90 -9.36
CA TYR A 125 -12.78 -10.80 -10.09
C TYR A 125 -12.36 -11.03 -11.55
N ILE A 126 -11.66 -10.06 -12.16
CA ILE A 126 -11.08 -10.16 -13.51
C ILE A 126 -9.71 -10.85 -13.46
N TYR A 127 -8.80 -10.35 -12.63
CA TYR A 127 -7.46 -10.90 -12.46
C TYR A 127 -7.50 -11.94 -11.35
N ARG A 128 -7.98 -13.15 -11.70
CA ARG A 128 -8.22 -14.23 -10.72
C ARG A 128 -6.98 -14.76 -10.02
N GLY A 129 -5.78 -14.44 -10.52
CA GLY A 129 -4.52 -14.67 -9.81
C GLY A 129 -4.31 -13.73 -8.62
N GLY A 130 -5.15 -12.69 -8.48
CA GLY A 130 -5.01 -11.64 -7.49
C GLY A 130 -3.77 -10.77 -7.70
N TYR A 131 -3.45 -9.94 -6.72
CA TYR A 131 -2.20 -9.18 -6.68
C TYR A 131 -1.02 -10.06 -6.22
N TYR A 132 -0.85 -11.18 -6.93
CA TYR A 132 0.16 -12.21 -6.70
C TYR A 132 0.84 -12.58 -8.01
N GLN A 133 2.12 -12.87 -7.94
CA GLN A 133 2.90 -13.45 -9.03
C GLN A 133 3.40 -14.82 -8.61
N GLN A 134 3.05 -15.86 -9.36
CA GLN A 134 3.45 -17.25 -9.08
C GLN A 134 3.06 -17.71 -7.66
N GLY A 135 1.97 -17.18 -7.11
CA GLY A 135 1.50 -17.47 -5.75
C GLY A 135 2.16 -16.65 -4.64
N TYR A 136 3.13 -15.80 -4.96
CA TYR A 136 3.75 -14.88 -4.00
C TYR A 136 3.08 -13.49 -4.09
N PRO A 137 2.75 -12.85 -2.96
CA PRO A 137 2.11 -11.54 -2.96
C PRO A 137 3.05 -10.47 -3.52
N LEU A 138 2.51 -9.57 -4.34
CA LEU A 138 3.24 -8.41 -4.86
C LEU A 138 3.20 -7.21 -3.88
N GLY A 139 2.32 -7.27 -2.87
CA GLY A 139 2.22 -6.30 -1.77
C GLY A 139 2.93 -6.80 -0.51
N HIS A 140 2.24 -6.78 0.62
CA HIS A 140 2.79 -7.24 1.90
C HIS A 140 3.05 -8.77 1.89
N ALA A 141 4.14 -9.20 2.53
CA ALA A 141 4.61 -10.59 2.51
C ALA A 141 3.61 -11.62 3.06
N MET A 142 2.65 -11.19 3.89
CA MET A 142 1.57 -12.05 4.39
C MET A 142 0.53 -12.43 3.34
N GLY A 143 0.43 -11.67 2.24
CA GLY A 143 -0.77 -11.67 1.41
C GLY A 143 -1.94 -10.92 2.06
N GLY A 144 -3.14 -11.16 1.53
CA GLY A 144 -4.38 -10.55 2.01
C GLY A 144 -4.91 -11.22 3.28
N ASP A 145 -5.76 -10.51 4.01
CA ASP A 145 -6.47 -10.99 5.20
C ASP A 145 -5.59 -11.43 6.39
N GLY A 146 -4.33 -10.97 6.43
CA GLY A 146 -3.38 -11.28 7.49
C GLY A 146 -3.28 -10.19 8.56
N GLN A 147 -2.81 -10.58 9.74
CA GLN A 147 -2.36 -9.66 10.78
C GLN A 147 -0.98 -10.09 11.28
N MET A 148 -0.09 -9.12 11.47
CA MET A 148 1.27 -9.37 11.96
C MET A 148 1.71 -8.26 12.90
N LEU A 149 2.42 -8.68 13.94
CA LEU A 149 3.28 -7.82 14.74
C LEU A 149 4.70 -8.35 14.57
N SER A 150 5.61 -7.50 14.11
CA SER A 150 7.00 -7.84 13.88
C SER A 150 7.93 -6.88 14.63
N GLY A 151 9.16 -7.30 14.87
CA GLY A 151 10.18 -6.46 15.44
C GLY A 151 11.57 -7.03 15.24
N ARG A 152 12.55 -6.14 15.14
CA ARG A 152 13.96 -6.48 14.96
C ARG A 152 14.84 -5.47 15.68
N VAL A 153 15.99 -5.95 16.15
CA VAL A 153 17.13 -5.17 16.65
C VAL A 153 18.40 -5.64 15.92
#